data_AF-A0A920I4L6-F1
#
_entry.id   AF-A0A920I4L6-F1
#
_cell.length_a   1.000
_cell.length_b   1.000
_cell.length_c   1.000
_cell.angle_alpha   90.00
_cell.angle_beta   90.00
_cell.angle_gamma   90.00
#
_symmetry.space_group_name_H-M   'P 1'
#
loop_
_entity.id
_entity.type
_entity.pdbx_description
1 polymer ?
#
loop_
_entity_poly.entity_id
_entity_poly.type
_entity_poly.pdbx_seq_one_letter_code
_entity_poly.pdbx_strand_id
1 'polypeptide(L)'
;MGPRLGPCAGARRERRRQMAGGVRASRYRGAACRHPPPASQLRIINPFDPAIRDRARLKRIFGFDYTNEMFVPAAKRRWGYYVYPLLEGDSFVGRIEAKGDRQGGTLRVTGFWAEDGVRWGKGRADRLRLELERFARLAGLTPAPFSPSTAS
;
A
#
# COMPACT_ATOMS: atom_id res chain seq x y z
N MET A 1 -23.60 -16.13 2.18
CA MET A 1 -23.01 -17.40 2.68
C MET A 1 -21.49 -17.30 2.53
N GLY A 2 -20.77 -16.84 3.56
CA GLY A 2 -19.31 -16.68 3.50
C GLY A 2 -18.58 -18.00 3.77
N PRO A 3 -17.39 -18.24 3.21
CA PRO A 3 -16.66 -19.48 3.41
C PRO A 3 -16.25 -19.60 4.89
N ARG A 4 -16.59 -20.73 5.50
CA ARG A 4 -16.12 -21.09 6.85
C ARG A 4 -14.63 -21.37 6.77
N LEU A 5 -13.82 -20.59 7.49
CA LEU A 5 -12.40 -20.86 7.68
C LEU A 5 -12.25 -22.10 8.58
N GLY A 6 -11.70 -23.18 8.03
CA GLY A 6 -11.31 -24.35 8.82
C GLY A 6 -10.08 -24.06 9.69
N PRO A 7 -9.90 -24.76 10.83
CA PRO A 7 -8.77 -24.53 11.73
C PRO A 7 -7.44 -24.98 11.11
N CYS A 8 -6.37 -24.19 11.31
CA CYS A 8 -5.01 -24.56 10.91
C CYS A 8 -4.53 -25.76 11.74
N ALA A 9 -4.18 -26.86 11.08
CA ALA A 9 -3.63 -28.04 11.73
C ALA A 9 -2.17 -27.79 12.18
N GLY A 10 -1.89 -28.11 13.45
CA GLY A 10 -0.57 -28.56 13.88
C GLY A 10 0.46 -27.50 14.27
N ALA A 11 0.28 -26.81 15.39
CA ALA A 11 1.39 -26.21 16.13
C ALA A 11 1.84 -27.16 17.25
N ARG A 12 2.75 -28.11 16.96
CA ARG A 12 3.42 -28.86 18.05
C ARG A 12 4.55 -28.01 18.62
N ARG A 13 4.51 -27.76 19.93
CA ARG A 13 5.63 -27.17 20.69
C ARG A 13 6.79 -28.16 20.71
N GLU A 14 7.84 -27.88 19.96
CA GLU A 14 9.09 -28.62 20.07
C GLU A 14 9.85 -28.15 21.34
N ARG A 15 10.22 -29.09 22.22
CA ARG A 15 10.93 -28.77 23.47
C ARG A 15 12.31 -28.19 23.16
N ARG A 16 12.61 -27.02 23.73
CA ARG A 16 13.89 -26.31 23.61
C ARG A 16 15.04 -27.14 24.22
N ARG A 17 16.08 -27.44 23.43
CA ARG A 17 17.45 -27.57 23.98
C ARG A 17 18.13 -26.19 23.95
N GLN A 18 18.76 -25.82 25.06
CA GLN A 18 19.58 -24.60 25.17
C GLN A 18 20.95 -24.84 24.52
N MET A 19 21.38 -23.88 23.69
CA MET A 19 22.79 -23.70 23.31
C MET A 19 23.22 -22.30 23.74
N ALA A 20 24.46 -22.18 24.21
CA ALA A 20 25.08 -20.98 24.75
C ALA A 20 25.50 -19.98 23.65
N GLY A 21 25.37 -18.67 23.92
CA GLY A 21 26.26 -17.65 23.35
C GLY A 21 25.95 -17.00 22.00
N GLY A 22 24.71 -16.99 21.48
CA GLY A 22 24.39 -16.32 20.21
C GLY A 22 23.03 -15.63 20.19
N VAL A 23 22.93 -14.48 19.50
CA VAL A 23 21.65 -13.77 19.26
C VAL A 23 20.69 -14.73 18.55
N ARG A 24 19.62 -15.10 19.24
CA ARG A 24 18.62 -16.06 18.74
C ARG A 24 17.81 -15.41 17.63
N ALA A 25 18.08 -15.75 16.38
CA ALA A 25 17.11 -15.55 15.31
C ALA A 25 15.87 -16.40 15.63
N SER A 26 14.77 -15.76 16.04
CA SER A 26 13.48 -16.43 16.18
C SER A 26 13.01 -16.88 14.79
N ARG A 27 13.23 -18.15 14.45
CA ARG A 27 12.61 -18.75 13.27
C ARG A 27 11.14 -18.97 13.60
N TYR A 28 10.29 -18.03 13.20
CA TYR A 28 8.84 -18.27 13.15
C TYR A 28 8.57 -19.35 12.10
N ARG A 29 8.47 -20.62 12.52
CA ARG A 29 7.82 -21.67 11.73
C ARG A 29 6.32 -21.52 11.94
N GLY A 30 5.71 -20.60 11.19
CA GLY A 30 4.27 -20.56 11.05
C GLY A 30 3.83 -21.76 10.21
N ALA A 31 2.80 -22.49 10.67
CA ALA A 31 2.08 -23.41 9.80
C ALA A 31 1.65 -22.64 8.54
N ALA A 32 1.78 -23.24 7.35
CA ALA A 32 1.35 -22.64 6.10
C ALA A 32 -0.18 -22.58 6.07
N CYS A 33 -0.76 -21.61 6.78
CA CYS A 33 -2.18 -21.30 6.69
C CYS A 33 -2.41 -20.69 5.31
N ARG A 34 -3.21 -21.37 4.49
CA ARG A 34 -3.56 -20.92 3.14
C ARG A 34 -4.37 -19.63 3.27
N HIS A 35 -3.78 -18.48 2.92
CA HIS A 35 -4.47 -17.20 2.99
C HIS A 35 -5.44 -17.06 1.80
N PRO A 36 -6.64 -16.46 2.00
CA PRO A 36 -7.60 -16.25 0.92
C PRO A 36 -7.05 -15.25 -0.09
N PRO A 37 -7.17 -15.45 -1.41
CA PRO A 37 -6.49 -14.62 -2.41
C PRO A 37 -6.69 -13.11 -2.15
N PRO A 38 -5.68 -12.28 -2.45
CA PRO A 38 -5.73 -10.86 -2.16
C PRO A 38 -6.91 -10.20 -2.90
N ALA A 39 -7.54 -9.23 -2.24
CA ALA A 39 -8.70 -8.55 -2.81
C ALA A 39 -8.27 -7.75 -4.06
N SER A 40 -9.11 -7.75 -5.09
CA SER A 40 -8.92 -6.97 -6.33
C SER A 40 -9.14 -5.46 -6.15
N GLN A 41 -9.22 -4.99 -4.91
CA GLN A 41 -9.47 -3.60 -4.57
C GLN A 41 -8.17 -2.80 -4.62
N LEU A 42 -8.27 -1.56 -5.10
CA LEU A 42 -7.19 -0.59 -5.03
C LEU A 42 -7.31 0.19 -3.72
N ARG A 43 -6.20 0.33 -3.00
CA ARG A 43 -6.11 1.03 -1.71
C ARG A 43 -5.04 2.10 -1.74
N ILE A 44 -5.39 3.27 -1.23
CA ILE A 44 -4.43 4.34 -0.95
C ILE A 44 -3.80 4.04 0.40
N ILE A 45 -2.49 3.79 0.40
CA ILE A 45 -1.74 3.49 1.61
C ILE A 45 -1.14 4.78 2.15
N ASN A 46 -1.26 4.99 3.47
CA ASN A 46 -0.66 6.14 4.11
C ASN A 46 0.87 6.04 4.05
N PRO A 47 1.61 7.11 3.72
CA PRO A 47 3.07 7.09 3.67
C PRO A 47 3.74 6.77 5.02
N PHE A 48 3.01 6.92 6.14
CA PHE A 48 3.47 6.59 7.49
C PHE A 48 3.01 5.21 7.96
N ASP A 49 2.34 4.43 7.11
CA ASP A 49 1.97 3.05 7.44
C ASP A 49 3.22 2.22 7.77
N PRO A 50 3.20 1.36 8.81
CA PRO A 50 4.35 0.53 9.17
C PRO A 50 4.90 -0.33 8.03
N ALA A 51 4.06 -0.73 7.07
CA ALA A 51 4.49 -1.48 5.89
C ALA A 51 5.33 -0.63 4.92
N ILE A 52 5.06 0.68 4.85
CA ILE A 52 5.76 1.64 3.98
C ILE A 52 7.00 2.20 4.67
N ARG A 53 6.92 2.41 5.99
CA ARG A 53 7.98 3.06 6.78
C ARG A 53 9.32 2.30 6.74
N ASP A 54 9.28 0.97 6.73
CA ASP A 54 10.47 0.13 6.57
C ASP A 54 10.79 -0.08 5.08
N ARG A 55 11.63 0.81 4.53
CA ARG A 55 11.98 0.85 3.09
C ARG A 55 12.72 -0.40 2.63
N ALA A 56 13.57 -0.97 3.49
CA ALA A 56 14.32 -2.19 3.15
C ALA A 56 13.37 -3.38 3.04
N ARG A 57 12.40 -3.48 3.94
CA ARG A 57 11.36 -4.50 3.87
C ARG A 57 10.41 -4.27 2.69
N LEU A 58 9.99 -3.04 2.44
CA LEU A 58 9.12 -2.66 1.33
C LEU A 58 9.74 -3.08 -0.01
N LYS A 59 11.01 -2.72 -0.23
CA LYS A 59 11.76 -3.09 -1.43
C LYS A 59 11.95 -4.61 -1.54
N ARG A 60 12.28 -5.29 -0.43
CA ARG A 60 12.51 -6.75 -0.44
C ARG A 60 11.25 -7.57 -0.72
N ILE A 61 10.09 -7.14 -0.20
CA ILE A 61 8.84 -7.90 -0.32
C ILE A 61 8.09 -7.53 -1.59
N PHE A 62 8.01 -6.23 -1.91
CA PHE A 62 7.15 -5.72 -2.97
C PHE A 62 7.92 -5.16 -4.17
N GLY A 63 9.26 -5.09 -4.13
CA GLY A 63 10.05 -4.44 -5.18
C GLY A 63 9.84 -2.92 -5.27
N PHE A 64 9.13 -2.31 -4.32
CA PHE A 64 8.69 -0.93 -4.40
C PHE A 64 9.70 0.01 -3.70
N ASP A 65 10.38 0.84 -4.50
CA ASP A 65 11.30 1.85 -4.00
C ASP A 65 10.54 3.15 -3.71
N TYR A 66 10.39 3.46 -2.43
CA TYR A 66 9.60 4.60 -1.97
C TYR A 66 10.22 5.24 -0.73
N THR A 67 10.22 6.57 -0.74
CA THR A 67 10.65 7.43 0.36
C THR A 67 9.67 8.58 0.46
N ASN A 68 9.17 8.85 1.67
CA ASN A 68 8.39 10.06 1.93
C ASN A 68 9.32 11.28 1.89
N GLU A 69 9.03 12.22 1.00
CA GLU A 69 9.86 13.39 0.69
C GLU A 69 9.35 14.68 1.36
N MET A 70 8.47 14.58 2.36
CA MET A 70 7.94 15.71 3.12
C MET A 70 9.07 16.63 3.68
N PHE A 71 10.19 16.04 4.13
CA PHE A 71 11.32 16.79 4.68
C PHE A 71 12.36 17.23 3.62
N VAL A 72 12.19 16.82 2.38
CA VAL A 72 13.08 17.21 1.28
C VAL A 72 12.66 18.59 0.76
N PRO A 73 13.59 19.53 0.54
CA PRO A 73 13.28 20.82 -0.09
C PRO A 73 12.60 20.64 -1.43
N ALA A 74 11.63 21.50 -1.76
CA ALA A 74 10.77 21.34 -2.94
C ALA A 74 11.53 21.07 -4.25
N ALA A 75 12.64 21.78 -4.48
CA ALA A 75 13.47 21.64 -5.69
C ALA A 75 14.20 20.29 -5.82
N LYS A 76 14.29 19.49 -4.75
CA LYS A 76 15.00 18.19 -4.73
C LYS A 76 14.05 17.00 -4.64
N ARG A 77 12.74 17.22 -4.66
CA ARG A 77 11.74 16.14 -4.58
C ARG A 77 11.67 15.41 -5.91
N ARG A 78 11.60 14.08 -5.86
CA ARG A 78 11.41 13.24 -7.05
C ARG A 78 9.93 13.12 -7.40
N TRP A 79 9.07 13.02 -6.39
CA TRP A 79 7.65 12.74 -6.58
C TRP A 79 6.76 13.89 -6.10
N GLY A 80 6.94 14.36 -4.86
CA GLY A 80 6.03 15.36 -4.32
C GLY A 80 6.16 15.51 -2.81
N TYR A 81 5.27 16.29 -2.20
CA TYR A 81 5.31 16.56 -0.76
C TYR A 81 4.66 15.44 0.04
N TYR A 82 3.43 15.06 -0.31
CA TYR A 82 2.65 14.01 0.36
C TYR A 82 2.15 12.98 -0.64
N VAL A 83 3.06 12.06 -1.00
CA VAL A 83 2.80 11.03 -2.01
C VAL A 83 2.33 9.76 -1.32
N TYR A 84 1.17 9.26 -1.72
CA TYR A 84 0.54 8.04 -1.25
C TYR A 84 0.77 6.89 -2.23
N PRO A 85 1.34 5.76 -1.78
CA PRO A 85 1.40 4.55 -2.57
C PRO A 85 0.02 3.95 -2.86
N LEU A 86 -0.18 3.44 -4.07
CA LEU A 86 -1.38 2.72 -4.48
C LEU A 86 -1.10 1.22 -4.45
N LEU A 87 -1.81 0.48 -3.59
CA LEU A 87 -1.73 -0.97 -3.50
C LEU A 87 -2.95 -1.59 -4.17
N GLU A 88 -2.75 -2.57 -5.05
CA GLU A 88 -3.82 -3.36 -5.64
C GLU A 88 -3.45 -4.83 -5.57
N GLY A 89 -4.30 -5.65 -4.92
CA GLY A 89 -3.95 -7.04 -4.64
C GLY A 89 -2.75 -7.14 -3.71
N ASP A 90 -1.64 -7.64 -4.25
CA ASP A 90 -0.37 -7.85 -3.55
C ASP A 90 0.77 -6.94 -4.05
N SER A 91 0.48 -5.99 -4.95
CA SER A 91 1.50 -5.23 -5.66
C SER A 91 1.19 -3.73 -5.66
N PHE A 92 2.23 -2.90 -5.60
CA PHE A 92 2.10 -1.45 -5.77
C PHE A 92 1.98 -1.11 -7.24
N VAL A 93 0.90 -0.40 -7.59
CA VAL A 93 0.54 -0.11 -9.00
C VAL A 93 0.80 1.33 -9.41
N GLY A 94 1.05 2.20 -8.43
CA GLY A 94 1.45 3.57 -8.68
C GLY A 94 1.56 4.39 -7.40
N ARG A 95 1.67 5.69 -7.58
CA ARG A 95 1.81 6.71 -6.56
C ARG A 95 0.86 7.87 -6.89
N ILE A 96 0.25 8.47 -5.89
CA ILE A 96 -0.56 9.68 -6.07
C ILE A 96 -0.17 10.74 -5.06
N GLU A 97 -0.20 11.99 -5.48
CA GLU A 97 -0.19 13.11 -4.55
C GLU A 97 -1.62 13.66 -4.47
N ALA A 98 -2.16 13.71 -3.26
CA ALA A 98 -3.51 14.19 -3.01
C ALA A 98 -3.48 15.31 -1.97
N LYS A 99 -4.18 16.40 -2.26
CA LYS A 99 -4.30 17.58 -1.41
C LYS A 99 -5.76 17.83 -1.08
N GLY A 100 -6.06 17.94 0.20
CA GLY A 100 -7.37 18.39 0.67
C GLY A 100 -7.46 19.91 0.70
N ASP A 101 -8.41 20.48 -0.02
CA ASP A 101 -8.85 21.86 0.12
C ASP A 101 -10.00 21.91 1.12
N ARG A 102 -9.72 22.42 2.32
CA ARG A 102 -10.71 22.53 3.41
C ARG A 102 -11.71 23.64 3.17
N GLN A 103 -11.35 24.70 2.45
CA GLN A 103 -12.27 25.80 2.15
C GLN A 103 -13.24 25.40 1.04
N GLY A 104 -12.72 24.77 -0.02
CA GLY A 104 -13.54 24.24 -1.12
C GLY A 104 -14.22 22.90 -0.81
N GLY A 105 -13.88 22.23 0.29
CA GLY A 105 -14.45 20.93 0.68
C GLY A 105 -14.07 19.78 -0.26
N THR A 106 -12.96 19.90 -0.99
CA THR A 106 -12.57 18.92 -2.03
C THR A 106 -11.23 18.26 -1.77
N LEU A 107 -11.07 17.02 -2.23
CA LEU A 107 -9.80 16.31 -2.34
C LEU A 107 -9.34 16.32 -3.79
N ARG A 108 -8.23 16.98 -4.08
CA ARG A 108 -7.66 17.08 -5.43
C ARG A 108 -6.42 16.21 -5.55
N VAL A 109 -6.33 15.43 -6.63
CA VAL A 109 -5.09 14.74 -7.02
C VAL A 109 -4.22 15.75 -7.78
N THR A 110 -3.02 16.03 -7.28
CA THR A 110 -2.07 16.98 -7.86
C THR A 110 -0.95 16.30 -8.64
N GLY A 111 -0.73 15.01 -8.38
CA GLY A 111 0.27 14.21 -9.07
C GLY A 111 -0.13 12.74 -9.12
N PHE A 112 0.28 12.07 -10.19
CA PHE A 112 0.03 10.66 -10.42
C PHE A 112 1.20 10.04 -11.18
N TRP A 113 1.70 8.91 -10.69
CA TRP A 113 2.80 8.17 -11.31
C TRP A 113 2.42 6.70 -11.34
N ALA A 114 2.35 6.10 -12.52
CA ALA A 114 2.22 4.66 -12.66
C ALA A 114 3.55 3.97 -12.33
N GLU A 115 3.51 2.77 -11.74
CA GLU A 115 4.71 1.93 -11.69
C GLU A 115 5.00 1.31 -13.06
N ASP A 116 6.28 1.03 -13.30
CA ASP A 116 6.75 0.38 -14.52
C ASP A 116 6.07 -0.99 -14.71
N GLY A 117 5.67 -1.28 -15.95
CA GLY A 117 4.99 -2.52 -16.31
C GLY A 117 3.50 -2.59 -15.89
N VAL A 118 2.95 -1.53 -15.29
CA VAL A 118 1.53 -1.48 -14.89
C VAL A 118 0.68 -0.77 -15.96
N ARG A 119 -0.23 -1.51 -16.59
CA ARG A 119 -1.17 -0.95 -17.58
C ARG A 119 -2.32 -0.22 -16.91
N TRP A 120 -2.54 1.06 -17.20
CA TRP A 120 -3.66 1.83 -16.63
C TRP A 120 -4.88 1.86 -17.55
N GLY A 121 -5.62 0.75 -17.59
CA GLY A 121 -6.90 0.65 -18.31
C GLY A 121 -8.11 1.16 -17.51
N LYS A 122 -9.27 1.26 -18.19
CA LYS A 122 -10.54 1.75 -17.63
C LYS A 122 -10.91 1.10 -16.29
N GLY A 123 -10.82 -0.23 -16.18
CA GLY A 123 -11.18 -0.94 -14.95
C GLY A 123 -10.33 -0.58 -13.73
N ARG A 124 -9.05 -0.26 -13.91
CA ARG A 124 -8.18 0.20 -12.81
C ARG A 124 -8.43 1.67 -12.47
N ALA A 125 -8.67 2.49 -13.48
CA ALA A 125 -9.08 3.89 -13.28
C ALA A 125 -10.40 3.96 -12.47
N ASP A 126 -11.37 3.11 -12.77
CA ASP A 126 -12.63 3.02 -12.02
C ASP A 126 -12.40 2.61 -10.56
N ARG A 127 -11.52 1.65 -10.30
CA ARG A 127 -11.13 1.27 -8.93
C ARG A 127 -10.44 2.41 -8.19
N LEU A 128 -9.56 3.16 -8.85
CA LEU A 128 -8.94 4.34 -8.26
C LEU A 128 -9.97 5.42 -7.92
N ARG A 129 -10.94 5.68 -8.81
CA ARG A 129 -12.03 6.63 -8.55
C ARG A 129 -12.82 6.23 -7.30
N LEU A 130 -13.22 4.96 -7.18
CA LEU A 130 -13.95 4.46 -6.00
C LEU A 130 -13.12 4.58 -4.72
N GLU A 131 -11.82 4.36 -4.81
CA GLU A 131 -10.93 4.51 -3.65
C GLU A 131 -10.72 5.99 -3.28
N LEU A 132 -10.63 6.90 -4.24
CA LEU A 132 -10.57 8.35 -4.00
C LEU A 132 -11.86 8.85 -3.33
N GLU A 133 -13.03 8.34 -3.74
CA GLU A 133 -14.31 8.62 -3.06
C GLU A 133 -14.28 8.15 -1.60
N ARG A 134 -13.81 6.91 -1.36
CA ARG A 134 -13.68 6.38 0.00
C ARG A 134 -12.70 7.22 0.84
N PHE A 135 -11.56 7.56 0.27
CA PHE A 135 -10.50 8.31 0.95
C PHE A 135 -10.91 9.75 1.24
N ALA A 136 -11.58 10.42 0.30
CA ALA A 136 -12.16 11.75 0.50
C ALA A 136 -13.22 11.73 1.62
N ARG A 137 -14.11 10.73 1.64
CA ARG A 137 -15.08 10.56 2.73
C ARG A 137 -14.42 10.43 4.10
N LEU A 138 -13.32 9.67 4.21
CA LEU A 138 -12.56 9.55 5.46
C LEU A 138 -11.98 10.91 5.91
N ALA A 139 -11.61 11.78 4.98
CA ALA A 139 -11.11 13.12 5.26
C ALA A 139 -12.22 14.18 5.49
N GLY A 140 -13.49 13.81 5.29
CA GLY A 140 -14.63 14.74 5.31
C GLY A 140 -14.69 15.65 4.08
N LEU A 141 -14.25 15.17 2.92
CA LEU A 141 -14.15 15.91 1.66
C LEU A 141 -14.88 15.17 0.53
N THR A 142 -15.10 15.87 -0.58
CA THR A 142 -15.56 15.27 -1.85
C THR A 142 -14.39 15.14 -2.83
N PRO A 143 -14.24 14.04 -3.59
CA PRO A 143 -13.15 13.94 -4.55
C PRO A 143 -13.41 14.86 -5.75
N ALA A 144 -12.41 15.62 -6.16
CA ALA A 144 -12.43 16.32 -7.43
C ALA A 144 -12.33 15.31 -8.59
N PRO A 145 -12.92 15.59 -9.78
CA PRO A 145 -12.75 14.76 -10.95
C PRO A 145 -11.27 14.52 -11.27
N PHE A 146 -10.89 13.26 -11.41
CA PHE A 146 -9.54 12.84 -11.73
C PHE A 146 -9.60 11.61 -12.65
N SER A 147 -8.72 11.58 -13.65
CA SER A 147 -8.52 10.42 -14.51
C SER A 147 -7.02 10.23 -14.73
N PRO A 148 -6.46 9.06 -14.40
CA PRO A 148 -5.04 8.79 -14.62
C PRO A 148 -4.76 8.84 -16.12
N SER A 149 -3.71 9.55 -16.54
CA SER A 149 -3.30 9.55 -17.94
C SER A 149 -2.94 8.12 -18.34
N THR A 150 -3.60 7.60 -19.37
CA THR A 150 -3.28 6.31 -19.98
C THR A 150 -1.93 6.44 -20.67
N ALA A 151 -0.82 6.31 -19.93
CA ALA A 151 0.47 6.09 -20.56
C ALA A 151 0.37 4.75 -21.32
N SER A 152 0.54 4.82 -22.64
CA SER A 152 0.50 3.69 -23.58
C SER A 152 1.67 2.75 -23.35
#